data_AF-A0A963YC38-F1
#
_entry.id   AF-A0A963YC38-F1
#
_cell.length_a   1.000
_cell.length_b   1.000
_cell.length_c   1.000
_cell.angle_alpha   90.00
_cell.angle_beta   90.00
_cell.angle_gamma   90.00
#
_symmetry.space_group_name_H-M   'P 1'
#
loop_
_entity.id
_entity.type
_entity.pdbx_description
1 polymer ?
#
loop_
_entity_poly.entity_id
_entity_poly.type
_entity_poly.pdbx_seq_one_letter_code
_entity_poly.pdbx_strand_id
1 'polypeptide(L)' 'MGGLALLVLGIGLVLTLEGLAFALAPSRIEDVLDLLRRLPAETRRNMGIAAAALGLALIWLARLLSA' A
#
# COMPACT_ATOMS: atom_id res chain seq x y z
N MET A 1 10.16 -16.34 -12.94
CA MET A 1 9.79 -16.65 -11.52
C MET A 1 8.39 -17.24 -11.52
N GLY A 2 8.14 -18.33 -10.78
CA GLY A 2 6.80 -18.94 -10.72
C GLY A 2 5.79 -18.00 -10.04
N GLY A 3 4.51 -18.10 -10.41
CA GLY A 3 3.45 -17.23 -9.85
C GLY A 3 3.35 -17.30 -8.33
N LEU A 4 3.56 -18.49 -7.73
CA LEU A 4 3.60 -18.67 -6.27
C LEU A 4 4.73 -17.88 -5.60
N ALA A 5 5.92 -17.82 -6.22
CA ALA A 5 7.05 -17.08 -5.66
C ALA A 5 6.76 -15.57 -5.60
N LEU A 6 6.07 -15.03 -6.61
CA LEU A 6 5.65 -13.62 -6.62
C LEU A 6 4.60 -13.32 -5.56
N LEU A 7 3.66 -14.25 -5.30
CA LEU A 7 2.69 -14.11 -4.22
C LEU A 7 3.35 -14.08 -2.86
N VAL A 8 4.27 -15.02 -2.58
CA VAL A 8 5.02 -15.04 -1.32
C VAL A 8 5.85 -13.77 -1.15
N LEU A 9 6.53 -13.31 -2.20
CA LEU A 9 7.30 -12.07 -2.18
C LEU A 9 6.42 -10.85 -1.91
N GLY A 10 5.30 -10.73 -2.62
CA GLY A 10 4.37 -9.60 -2.46
C GLY A 10 3.82 -9.53 -1.03
N ILE A 11 3.38 -10.67 -0.48
CA ILE A 11 2.89 -10.75 0.90
C ILE A 11 4.01 -10.40 1.89
N GLY A 12 5.21 -10.97 1.71
CA GLY A 12 6.35 -10.70 2.59
C GLY A 12 6.77 -9.24 2.61
N LEU A 13 6.74 -8.56 1.45
CA LEU A 13 7.02 -7.12 1.36
C LEU A 13 5.97 -6.28 2.09
N VAL A 14 4.68 -6.56 1.88
CA VAL A 14 3.59 -5.84 2.56
C VAL A 14 3.72 -5.98 4.08
N LEU A 15 3.89 -7.21 4.59
CA LEU A 15 4.04 -7.46 6.03
C LEU A 15 5.28 -6.78 6.62
N THR A 16 6.40 -6.79 5.88
CA THR A 16 7.64 -6.15 6.34
C THR A 16 7.48 -4.64 6.44
N LEU A 17 6.91 -4.01 5.39
CA LEU A 17 6.74 -2.55 5.36
C LEU A 17 5.69 -2.08 6.37
N GLU A 18 4.54 -2.76 6.47
CA GLU A 18 3.51 -2.44 7.46
C GLU A 18 4.02 -2.67 8.88
N GLY A 19 4.64 -3.82 9.15
CA GLY A 19 5.22 -4.14 10.45
C GLY A 19 6.28 -3.12 10.89
N LEU A 20 7.11 -2.66 9.95
CA LEU A 20 8.11 -1.63 10.23
C LEU A 20 7.46 -0.27 10.55
N ALA A 21 6.40 0.11 9.84
CA ALA A 21 5.64 1.31 10.16
C ALA A 21 5.08 1.25 11.59
N PHE A 22 4.49 0.12 11.98
CA PHE A 22 4.00 -0.10 13.35
C PHE A 22 5.12 -0.09 14.40
N ALA A 23 6.27 -0.71 14.10
CA ALA A 23 7.37 -0.82 15.06
C ALA A 23 8.14 0.49 15.25
N LEU A 24 8.39 1.25 14.17
CA LEU A 24 9.23 2.45 14.21
C LEU A 24 8.46 3.73 14.50
N ALA A 25 7.18 3.81 14.13
CA ALA A 25 6.41 5.06 14.22
C ALA A 25 4.95 4.84 14.65
N PRO A 26 4.69 4.14 15.77
CA PRO A 26 3.32 3.83 16.21
C PRO A 26 2.47 5.08 16.43
N SER A 27 3.01 6.14 17.07
CA SER A 27 2.28 7.39 17.31
C SER A 27 1.92 8.14 16.02
N ARG A 28 2.75 8.03 14.97
CA ARG A 28 2.45 8.67 13.68
C ARG A 28 1.30 7.98 12.95
N ILE A 29 1.12 6.69 13.17
CA ILE A 29 -0.03 5.95 12.63
C ILE A 29 -1.32 6.48 13.25
N GLU A 30 -1.33 6.72 14.57
CA GLU A 30 -2.48 7.31 15.26
C GLU A 30 -2.83 8.69 14.70
N ASP A 31 -1.83 9.57 14.55
CA ASP A 31 -2.02 10.90 13.96
C ASP A 31 -2.64 10.83 12.55
N VAL A 32 -2.12 9.94 11.70
CA VAL A 32 -2.63 9.74 10.34
C VAL A 32 -4.06 9.20 10.36
N LEU A 33 -4.37 8.25 11.25
CA LEU A 33 -5.72 7.71 11.38
C LEU A 33 -6.71 8.79 11.82
N ASP A 34 -6.32 9.67 12.72
CA ASP A 34 -7.16 10.78 13.17
C ASP A 34 -7.37 11.82 12.07
N LEU A 35 -6.35 12.11 11.26
CA LEU A 35 -6.51 12.92 10.06
C LEU A 35 -7.48 12.28 9.07
N LEU A 36 -7.33 10.98 8.80
CA LEU A 36 -8.21 10.24 7.90
C LEU A 36 -9.66 10.20 8.41
N ARG A 37 -9.88 10.05 9.72
CA ARG A 37 -11.22 10.06 10.33
C ARG A 37 -11.94 11.39 10.15
N ARG A 38 -11.21 12.50 10.09
CA ARG A 38 -11.78 13.84 9.85
C ARG A 38 -12.23 14.06 8.40
N LEU A 39 -11.76 13.23 7.46
CA LEU A 39 -12.14 13.34 6.05
C LEU A 39 -13.54 12.77 5.78
N PRO A 40 -14.33 13.42 4.89
CA PRO A 40 -15.58 12.86 4.39
C PRO A 40 -15.38 11.46 3.80
N ALA A 41 -16.40 10.60 3.92
CA ALA A 41 -16.33 9.22 3.42
C ALA A 41 -16.02 9.15 1.91
N GLU A 42 -16.56 10.09 1.13
CA GLU A 42 -16.30 10.17 -0.31
C GLU A 42 -14.83 10.51 -0.62
N THR A 43 -14.24 11.46 0.10
CA THR A 43 -12.81 11.81 -0.06
C THR A 43 -11.93 10.61 0.27
N ARG A 44 -12.21 9.90 1.38
CA ARG A 44 -11.48 8.68 1.74
C ARG A 44 -11.59 7.59 0.67
N ARG A 45 -12.80 7.40 0.11
CA ARG A 45 -13.03 6.44 -0.98
C ARG A 45 -12.21 6.81 -2.21
N ASN A 46 -12.23 8.08 -2.62
CA ASN A 46 -11.53 8.53 -3.81
C ASN A 46 -10.01 8.43 -3.64
N MET A 47 -9.48 8.71 -2.44
CA MET A 47 -8.06 8.47 -2.12
C MET A 47 -7.69 6.99 -2.24
N GLY A 48 -8.52 6.07 -1.72
CA GLY A 48 -8.30 4.64 -1.84
C GLY A 48 -8.30 4.15 -3.29
N ILE A 49 -9.26 4.63 -4.09
CA ILE A 49 -9.32 4.33 -5.53
C ILE A 49 -8.07 4.85 -6.24
N ALA A 50 -7.64 6.08 -5.97
CA ALA A 50 -6.45 6.67 -6.57
C ALA A 50 -5.18 5.88 -6.21
N ALA A 51 -5.03 5.49 -4.94
CA ALA A 51 -3.91 4.67 -4.49
C ALA A 51 -3.90 3.28 -5.15
N ALA A 52 -5.05 2.63 -5.26
CA ALA A 52 -5.16 1.33 -5.95
C ALA A 52 -4.84 1.43 -7.44
N ALA A 53 -5.35 2.48 -8.12
CA ALA A 53 -5.06 2.74 -9.53
C ALA A 53 -3.57 3.00 -9.76
N LEU A 54 -2.93 3.80 -8.90
CA LEU A 54 -1.49 4.04 -8.97
C LEU A 54 -0.69 2.75 -8.73
N GLY A 55 -1.07 1.94 -7.73
CA GLY A 55 -0.44 0.65 -7.47
C GLY A 55 -0.51 -0.29 -8.68
N LEU A 56 -1.68 -0.37 -9.32
CA LEU A 56 -1.84 -1.16 -10.55
C LEU A 56 -0.97 -0.63 -11.70
N ALA A 57 -0.91 0.69 -11.88
CA ALA A 57 -0.07 1.32 -12.89
C ALA A 57 1.43 1.03 -12.66
N LEU A 58 1.89 1.06 -11.42
CA LEU A 58 3.28 0.72 -11.05
C LEU A 58 3.59 -0.76 -11.30
N ILE A 59 2.66 -1.67 -10.97
CA ILE A 59 2.82 -3.11 -11.27
C ILE A 59 2.93 -3.32 -12.79
N TRP A 60 2.09 -2.62 -13.56
CA TRP A 60 2.13 -2.71 -15.03
C TRP A 60 3.42 -2.14 -15.61
N LEU A 61 3.89 -1.01 -15.09
CA LEU A 61 5.17 -0.42 -15.47
C LEU A 61 6.35 -1.34 -15.13
N ALA A 62 6.37 -1.93 -13.93
CA ALA A 62 7.42 -2.87 -13.55
C ALA A 62 7.44 -4.09 -14.50
N ARG A 63 6.26 -4.57 -14.92
CA ARG A 63 6.16 -5.64 -15.91
C ARG A 63 6.69 -5.21 -17.28
N LEU A 64 6.43 -3.97 -17.71
CA LEU A 64 6.95 -3.44 -18.97
C LEU A 64 8.47 -3.29 -18.95
N LEU A 65 9.05 -2.85 -17.82
CA LEU A 65 10.49 -2.66 -17.67
C LEU A 65 11.27 -3.98 -17.47
N SER A 66 10.59 -5.06 -17.09
CA SER A 66 11.18 -6.39 -16.86
C SER A 66 10.89 -7.39 -17.99
N ALA A 67 10.13 -6.97 -19.01
CA ALA A 67 9.94 -7.68 -20.27
C ALA A 67 11.13 -7.41 -21.21
#